data_AF-A0A0S8DA74-F1
#
_entry.id   AF-A0A0S8DA74-F1
#
_cell.length_a   1.000
_cell.length_b   1.000
_cell.length_c   1.000
_cell.angle_alpha   90.00
_cell.angle_beta   90.00
_cell.angle_gamma   90.00
#
_symmetry.space_group_name_H-M   'P 1'
#
loop_
_entity.id
_entity.type
_entity.pdbx_description
1 polymer ?
#
loop_
_entity_poly.entity_id
_entity_poly.type
_entity_poly.pdbx_seq_one_letter_code
_entity_poly.pdbx_strand_id
1 'polypeptide(L)'
;MVKKLEKLAKFFIEKRYKVFIYLFFVFVFCFLLFGKLPSNNREILDIEKIYFDWEKSGDKKLFVKLDSLLKKWPYLSSKYQTCILQKRINEEDKKIFKRVEKMISKKDKSPTFSFSKITLFVLKNDFQKALLESKKLKKSLEDKDLTESSIYSYTLIRNAFLEKKLKHKKEELESLLFLEKHLEKVNNRSLIEKIEEKNFPIRDYIAYRKKKLSL
;
A
#
# COMPACT_ATOMS: atom_id res chain seq x y z
N MET A 1 74.87 -1.63 5.54
CA MET A 1 73.55 -0.96 5.60
C MET A 1 72.57 -1.52 4.56
N VAL A 2 72.98 -1.68 3.31
CA VAL A 2 72.15 -2.19 2.17
C VAL A 2 71.45 -3.53 2.44
N LYS A 3 72.17 -4.54 2.96
CA LYS A 3 71.57 -5.87 3.26
C LYS A 3 70.43 -5.85 4.30
N LYS A 4 70.41 -4.86 5.22
CA LYS A 4 69.31 -4.69 6.18
C LYS A 4 68.06 -4.10 5.51
N LEU A 5 68.24 -3.18 4.55
CA LEU A 5 67.15 -2.58 3.79
C LEU A 5 66.47 -3.58 2.85
N GLU A 6 67.25 -4.45 2.19
CA GLU A 6 66.69 -5.53 1.34
C GLU A 6 65.87 -6.54 2.13
N LYS A 7 66.31 -6.89 3.35
CA LYS A 7 65.60 -7.83 4.22
C LYS A 7 64.28 -7.24 4.74
N LEU A 8 64.27 -5.93 5.06
CA LEU A 8 63.05 -5.21 5.43
C LEU A 8 62.08 -5.10 4.26
N ALA A 9 62.56 -4.76 3.05
CA ALA A 9 61.72 -4.66 1.86
C ALA A 9 61.02 -5.99 1.52
N LYS A 10 61.76 -7.11 1.53
CA LYS A 10 61.17 -8.45 1.32
C LYS A 10 60.13 -8.79 2.38
N PHE A 11 60.40 -8.48 3.66
CA PHE A 11 59.45 -8.71 4.75
C PHE A 11 58.15 -7.91 4.58
N PHE A 12 58.24 -6.65 4.15
CA PHE A 12 57.06 -5.81 3.89
C PHE A 12 56.25 -6.29 2.68
N ILE A 13 56.92 -6.72 1.61
CA ILE A 13 56.24 -7.27 0.41
C ILE A 13 55.50 -8.57 0.77
N GLU A 14 56.15 -9.46 1.52
CA GLU A 14 55.56 -10.74 1.92
C GLU A 14 54.38 -10.57 2.88
N LYS A 15 54.48 -9.63 3.85
CA LYS A 15 53.36 -9.29 4.73
C LYS A 15 52.19 -8.67 3.98
N ARG A 16 52.45 -7.74 3.05
CA ARG A 16 51.39 -7.13 2.22
C ARG A 16 50.67 -8.19 1.41
N TYR A 17 51.40 -9.12 0.79
CA TYR A 17 50.81 -10.19 0.00
C TYR A 17 49.89 -11.10 0.85
N LYS A 18 50.31 -11.47 2.07
CA LYS A 18 49.49 -12.25 3.01
C LYS A 18 48.21 -11.50 3.43
N VAL A 19 48.30 -10.18 3.66
CA VAL A 19 47.12 -9.34 3.96
C VAL A 19 46.16 -9.28 2.77
N PHE A 20 46.66 -9.12 1.54
CA PHE A 20 45.83 -9.12 0.34
C PHE A 20 45.13 -10.46 0.11
N ILE A 21 45.84 -11.58 0.30
CA ILE A 21 45.24 -12.91 0.22
C ILE A 21 44.12 -13.06 1.25
N TYR A 22 44.37 -12.65 2.50
CA TYR A 22 43.36 -12.73 3.55
C TYR A 22 42.12 -11.88 3.23
N LEU A 23 42.31 -10.64 2.76
CA LEU A 23 41.22 -9.76 2.33
C LEU A 23 40.43 -10.35 1.15
N PHE A 24 41.11 -10.99 0.20
CA PHE A 24 40.46 -11.66 -0.92
C PHE A 24 39.58 -12.82 -0.45
N PHE A 25 40.09 -13.67 0.46
CA PHE A 25 39.30 -14.77 1.03
C PHE A 25 38.11 -14.26 1.86
N VAL A 26 38.28 -13.19 2.64
CA VAL A 26 37.17 -12.55 3.36
C VAL A 26 36.13 -12.01 2.38
N PHE A 27 36.55 -11.38 1.29
CA PHE A 27 35.62 -10.87 0.27
C PHE A 27 34.85 -11.99 -0.42
N VAL A 28 35.52 -13.07 -0.83
CA VAL A 28 34.86 -14.25 -1.42
C VAL A 28 33.92 -14.91 -0.42
N PHE A 29 34.32 -15.03 0.85
CA PHE A 29 33.48 -15.58 1.90
C PHE A 29 32.23 -14.72 2.17
N CYS A 30 32.38 -13.40 2.22
CA CYS A 30 31.25 -12.48 2.27
C CYS A 30 30.35 -12.62 1.03
N PHE A 31 30.92 -12.73 -0.17
CA PHE A 31 30.13 -12.91 -1.39
C PHE A 31 29.37 -14.25 -1.41
N LEU A 32 29.92 -15.32 -0.83
CA LEU A 32 29.23 -16.59 -0.70
C LEU A 32 28.12 -16.56 0.37
N LEU A 33 28.33 -15.85 1.48
CA LEU A 33 27.31 -15.69 2.53
C LEU A 33 26.16 -14.76 2.09
N PHE A 34 26.45 -13.69 1.36
CA PHE A 34 25.47 -12.67 0.96
C PHE A 34 24.97 -12.78 -0.48
N GLY A 35 25.66 -13.53 -1.36
CA GLY A 35 25.29 -13.72 -2.76
C GLY A 35 24.04 -14.58 -2.97
N LYS A 36 23.63 -15.34 -1.95
CA LYS A 36 22.32 -15.99 -1.91
C LYS A 36 21.31 -15.09 -1.18
N LEU A 37 21.00 -13.95 -1.78
CA LEU A 37 19.78 -13.22 -1.42
C LEU A 37 18.60 -14.21 -1.51
N PRO A 38 17.83 -14.42 -0.44
CA PRO A 38 16.77 -15.41 -0.43
C PRO A 38 15.79 -15.12 -1.58
N SER A 39 15.52 -16.15 -2.38
CA SER A 39 14.61 -16.14 -3.56
C SER A 39 13.32 -15.35 -3.32
N ASN A 40 12.80 -15.38 -2.09
CA ASN A 40 11.59 -14.67 -1.67
C ASN A 40 11.63 -13.16 -1.94
N ASN A 41 12.79 -12.50 -1.83
CA ASN A 41 12.85 -11.05 -2.02
C ASN A 41 12.65 -10.65 -3.48
N ARG A 42 13.04 -11.49 -4.45
CA ARG A 42 12.77 -11.24 -5.87
C ARG A 42 11.28 -11.38 -6.19
N GLU A 43 10.63 -12.40 -5.65
CA GLU A 43 9.19 -12.59 -5.84
C GLU A 43 8.35 -11.45 -5.25
N ILE A 44 8.74 -10.91 -4.09
CA ILE A 44 8.08 -9.75 -3.49
C ILE A 44 8.20 -8.52 -4.41
N LEU A 45 9.40 -8.24 -4.91
CA LEU A 45 9.64 -7.13 -5.85
C LEU A 45 8.84 -7.29 -7.15
N ASP A 46 8.74 -8.53 -7.65
CA ASP A 46 7.91 -8.84 -8.82
C ASP A 46 6.42 -8.59 -8.56
N ILE A 47 5.92 -8.89 -7.36
CA ILE A 47 4.54 -8.59 -6.95
C ILE A 47 4.30 -7.08 -6.91
N GLU A 48 5.22 -6.31 -6.34
CA GLU A 48 5.09 -4.85 -6.31
C GLU A 48 5.06 -4.27 -7.72
N LYS A 49 5.98 -4.73 -8.59
CA LYS A 49 6.02 -4.29 -9.99
C LYS A 49 4.73 -4.62 -10.74
N ILE A 50 4.26 -5.86 -10.65
CA ILE A 50 3.01 -6.29 -11.30
C ILE A 50 1.81 -5.50 -10.76
N TYR A 51 1.78 -5.20 -9.45
CA TYR A 51 0.76 -4.34 -8.87
C TYR A 51 0.77 -2.96 -9.49
N PHE A 52 1.93 -2.30 -9.58
CA PHE A 52 2.04 -0.96 -10.17
C PHE A 52 1.70 -0.93 -11.67
N ASP A 53 2.16 -1.92 -12.43
CA ASP A 53 1.84 -2.03 -13.86
C ASP A 53 0.34 -2.23 -14.08
N TRP A 54 -0.30 -3.06 -13.24
CA TRP A 54 -1.75 -3.23 -13.24
C TRP A 54 -2.51 -1.98 -12.78
N GLU A 55 -2.02 -1.30 -11.74
CA GLU A 55 -2.59 -0.07 -11.19
C GLU A 55 -2.62 1.05 -12.24
N LYS A 56 -1.60 1.16 -13.10
CA LYS A 56 -1.58 2.14 -14.20
C LYS A 56 -2.43 1.71 -15.40
N SER A 57 -2.29 0.47 -15.84
CA SER A 57 -2.89 0.01 -17.12
C SER A 57 -4.34 -0.43 -16.99
N GLY A 58 -4.75 -0.98 -15.85
CA GLY A 58 -6.02 -1.71 -15.71
C GLY A 58 -6.05 -3.05 -16.45
N ASP A 59 -4.92 -3.58 -16.92
CA ASP A 59 -4.90 -4.81 -17.72
C ASP A 59 -5.38 -6.03 -16.92
N LYS A 60 -6.43 -6.66 -17.41
CA LYS A 60 -7.03 -7.87 -16.83
C LYS A 60 -6.06 -9.05 -16.75
N LYS A 61 -5.10 -9.18 -17.67
CA LYS A 61 -4.07 -10.25 -17.62
C LYS A 61 -3.12 -10.02 -16.45
N LEU A 62 -2.67 -8.78 -16.23
CA LEU A 62 -1.86 -8.41 -15.08
C LEU A 62 -2.62 -8.64 -13.77
N PHE A 63 -3.92 -8.33 -13.73
CA PHE A 63 -4.75 -8.63 -12.57
C PHE A 63 -4.80 -10.12 -12.23
N VAL A 64 -5.02 -10.99 -13.22
CA VAL A 64 -5.07 -12.46 -13.01
C VAL A 64 -3.73 -12.95 -12.45
N LYS A 65 -2.61 -12.43 -13.00
CA LYS A 65 -1.27 -12.74 -12.51
C LYS A 65 -1.08 -12.27 -11.07
N LEU A 66 -1.42 -11.02 -10.76
CA LEU A 66 -1.36 -10.45 -9.41
C LEU A 66 -2.21 -11.27 -8.42
N ASP A 67 -3.44 -11.62 -8.78
CA ASP A 67 -4.34 -12.41 -7.95
C ASP A 67 -3.77 -13.79 -7.61
N SER A 68 -3.10 -14.43 -8.57
CA SER A 68 -2.44 -15.71 -8.34
C SER A 68 -1.28 -15.60 -7.34
N LEU A 69 -0.51 -14.51 -7.41
CA LEU A 69 0.63 -14.26 -6.52
C LEU A 69 0.16 -13.89 -5.10
N LEU A 70 -0.85 -13.05 -4.95
CA LEU A 70 -1.38 -12.67 -3.63
C LEU A 70 -2.02 -13.86 -2.89
N LYS A 71 -2.48 -14.90 -3.59
CA LYS A 71 -2.92 -16.16 -2.96
C LYS A 71 -1.76 -16.96 -2.37
N LYS A 72 -0.58 -16.94 -3.02
CA LYS A 72 0.65 -17.59 -2.52
C LYS A 72 1.26 -16.81 -1.36
N TRP A 73 1.02 -15.50 -1.30
CA TRP A 73 1.60 -14.59 -0.30
C TRP A 73 0.53 -13.82 0.49
N PRO A 74 -0.17 -14.47 1.46
CA PRO A 74 -1.33 -13.88 2.14
C PRO A 74 -1.02 -12.58 2.91
N TYR A 75 0.19 -12.43 3.44
CA TYR A 75 0.59 -11.21 4.15
C TYR A 75 0.71 -9.99 3.22
N LEU A 76 0.99 -10.19 1.92
CA LEU A 76 0.97 -9.12 0.91
C LEU A 76 -0.46 -8.82 0.46
N SER A 77 -1.36 -9.80 0.53
CA SER A 77 -2.77 -9.59 0.19
C SER A 77 -3.35 -8.45 1.01
N SER A 78 -3.14 -8.42 2.34
CA SER A 78 -3.68 -7.36 3.20
C SER A 78 -3.24 -5.95 2.78
N LYS A 79 -2.00 -5.80 2.26
CA LYS A 79 -1.44 -4.53 1.76
C LYS A 79 -2.14 -4.01 0.51
N TYR A 80 -2.37 -4.87 -0.50
CA TYR A 80 -2.87 -4.44 -1.81
C TYR A 80 -4.38 -4.60 -2.00
N GLN A 81 -5.03 -5.44 -1.19
CA GLN A 81 -6.42 -5.85 -1.39
C GLN A 81 -7.43 -4.70 -1.28
N THR A 82 -7.17 -3.72 -0.40
CA THR A 82 -7.98 -2.50 -0.28
C THR A 82 -7.92 -1.66 -1.55
N CYS A 83 -6.73 -1.42 -2.09
CA CYS A 83 -6.54 -0.67 -3.33
C CYS A 83 -7.13 -1.41 -4.53
N ILE A 84 -6.93 -2.72 -4.60
CA ILE A 84 -7.49 -3.58 -5.65
C ILE A 84 -9.02 -3.51 -5.66
N LEU A 85 -9.65 -3.60 -4.48
CA LEU A 85 -11.10 -3.49 -4.34
C LEU A 85 -11.57 -2.10 -4.75
N GLN A 86 -10.92 -1.04 -4.28
CA GLN A 86 -11.30 0.34 -4.60
C GLN A 86 -11.24 0.62 -6.11
N LYS A 87 -10.14 0.22 -6.77
CA LYS A 87 -9.99 0.40 -8.22
C LYS A 87 -11.05 -0.36 -9.00
N ARG A 88 -11.33 -1.61 -8.63
CA ARG A 88 -12.35 -2.40 -9.34
C ARG A 88 -13.76 -1.86 -9.14
N ILE A 89 -14.10 -1.33 -7.95
CA ILE A 89 -15.42 -0.69 -7.72
C ILE A 89 -15.64 0.43 -8.73
N ASN A 90 -14.59 1.22 -9.01
CA ASN A 90 -14.63 2.31 -9.97
C ASN A 90 -14.80 1.82 -11.43
N GLU A 91 -14.44 0.57 -11.73
CA GLU A 91 -14.54 -0.06 -13.05
C GLU A 91 -15.87 -0.81 -13.27
N GLU A 92 -16.84 -0.71 -12.34
CA GLU A 92 -18.17 -1.37 -12.40
C GLU A 92 -18.14 -2.90 -12.63
N ASP A 93 -17.05 -3.58 -12.22
CA ASP A 93 -16.92 -5.01 -12.45
C ASP A 93 -17.88 -5.81 -11.56
N LYS A 94 -18.97 -6.33 -12.16
CA LYS A 94 -19.98 -7.18 -11.51
C LYS A 94 -19.38 -8.41 -10.79
N LYS A 95 -18.15 -8.83 -11.11
CA LYS A 95 -17.45 -9.94 -10.41
C LYS A 95 -16.84 -9.55 -9.06
N ILE A 96 -16.84 -8.28 -8.68
CA ILE A 96 -16.40 -7.82 -7.35
C ILE A 96 -17.30 -8.37 -6.27
N PHE A 97 -18.60 -8.46 -6.52
CA PHE A 97 -19.59 -8.92 -5.55
C PHE A 97 -19.22 -10.31 -5.00
N LYS A 98 -19.00 -11.28 -5.90
CA LYS A 98 -18.57 -12.65 -5.54
C LYS A 98 -17.23 -12.67 -4.79
N ARG A 99 -16.32 -11.75 -5.12
CA ARG A 99 -14.99 -11.68 -4.49
C ARG A 99 -15.08 -11.10 -3.08
N VAL A 100 -15.89 -10.07 -2.88
CA VAL A 100 -16.16 -9.47 -1.57
C VAL A 100 -16.91 -10.45 -0.67
N GLU A 101 -17.90 -11.18 -1.19
CA GLU A 101 -18.58 -12.25 -0.45
C GLU A 101 -17.61 -13.33 0.04
N LYS A 102 -16.66 -13.76 -0.80
CA LYS A 102 -15.63 -14.73 -0.43
C LYS A 102 -14.64 -14.20 0.62
N MET A 103 -14.43 -12.88 0.70
CA MET A 103 -13.61 -12.28 1.75
C MET A 103 -14.36 -12.27 3.08
N ILE A 104 -15.66 -12.01 3.04
CA ILE A 104 -16.52 -11.93 4.23
C ILE A 104 -16.82 -13.33 4.82
N SER A 105 -16.70 -14.40 4.03
CA SER A 105 -16.92 -15.77 4.52
C SER A 105 -15.83 -16.25 5.50
N LYS A 106 -14.66 -15.60 5.52
CA LYS A 106 -13.64 -15.84 6.56
C LYS A 106 -14.00 -14.95 7.74
N LYS A 107 -14.33 -15.54 8.92
CA LYS A 107 -14.62 -14.83 10.17
C LYS A 107 -13.38 -14.07 10.69
N ASP A 108 -12.99 -13.03 9.99
CA ASP A 108 -11.83 -12.19 10.28
C ASP A 108 -12.31 -10.87 10.90
N LYS A 109 -11.54 -10.33 11.85
CA LYS A 109 -11.78 -9.03 12.49
C LYS A 109 -10.79 -7.95 12.02
N SER A 110 -10.01 -8.24 10.96
CA SER A 110 -9.05 -7.30 10.39
C SER A 110 -9.72 -6.04 9.83
N PRO A 111 -9.03 -4.88 9.80
CA PRO A 111 -9.53 -3.69 9.12
C PRO A 111 -9.91 -3.92 7.66
N THR A 112 -9.17 -4.79 6.95
CA THR A 112 -9.44 -5.16 5.56
C THR A 112 -10.77 -5.91 5.42
N PHE A 113 -11.11 -6.78 6.36
CA PHE A 113 -12.42 -7.43 6.41
C PHE A 113 -13.55 -6.40 6.54
N SER A 114 -13.46 -5.49 7.51
CA SER A 114 -14.45 -4.43 7.72
C SER A 114 -14.58 -3.53 6.50
N PHE A 115 -13.45 -3.15 5.88
CA PHE A 115 -13.43 -2.37 4.65
C PHE A 115 -14.14 -3.07 3.47
N SER A 116 -13.95 -4.39 3.36
CA SER A 116 -14.62 -5.23 2.35
C SER A 116 -16.12 -5.36 2.63
N LYS A 117 -16.51 -5.53 3.89
CA LYS A 117 -17.91 -5.56 4.32
C LYS A 117 -18.64 -4.26 3.99
N ILE A 118 -18.01 -3.11 4.24
CA ILE A 118 -18.54 -1.80 3.85
C ILE A 118 -18.72 -1.71 2.34
N THR A 119 -17.73 -2.17 1.57
CA THR A 119 -17.82 -2.24 0.10
C THR A 119 -19.03 -3.03 -0.37
N LEU A 120 -19.34 -4.16 0.29
CA LEU A 120 -20.54 -4.94 -0.04
C LEU A 120 -21.83 -4.12 0.17
N PHE A 121 -21.93 -3.36 1.26
CA PHE A 121 -23.09 -2.50 1.50
C PHE A 121 -23.23 -1.42 0.43
N VAL A 122 -22.12 -0.80 0.01
CA VAL A 122 -22.12 0.18 -1.10
C VAL A 122 -22.63 -0.47 -2.39
N LEU A 123 -22.15 -1.67 -2.73
CA LEU A 123 -22.59 -2.39 -3.94
C LEU A 123 -24.06 -2.83 -3.87
N LYS A 124 -24.59 -3.04 -2.66
CA LYS A 124 -26.02 -3.32 -2.42
C LYS A 124 -26.88 -2.06 -2.33
N ASN A 125 -26.32 -0.87 -2.55
CA ASN A 125 -26.96 0.43 -2.35
C ASN A 125 -27.47 0.69 -0.92
N ASP A 126 -26.98 -0.06 0.08
CA ASP A 126 -27.29 0.15 1.49
C ASP A 126 -26.33 1.20 2.08
N PHE A 127 -26.47 2.44 1.62
CA PHE A 127 -25.54 3.53 1.94
C PHE A 127 -25.56 3.92 3.43
N GLN A 128 -26.71 3.80 4.10
CA GLN A 128 -26.84 4.12 5.52
C GLN A 128 -26.06 3.12 6.38
N LYS A 129 -26.18 1.81 6.09
CA LYS A 129 -25.39 0.79 6.78
C LYS A 129 -23.92 0.86 6.42
N ALA A 130 -23.60 1.16 5.15
CA ALA A 130 -22.23 1.40 4.72
C ALA A 130 -21.59 2.54 5.53
N LEU A 131 -22.30 3.65 5.73
CA LEU A 131 -21.81 4.81 6.47
C LEU A 131 -21.58 4.46 7.94
N LEU A 132 -22.56 3.80 8.58
CA LEU A 132 -22.46 3.40 9.98
C LEU A 132 -21.21 2.53 10.22
N GLU A 133 -21.01 1.52 9.38
CA GLU A 133 -19.88 0.59 9.51
C GLU A 133 -18.55 1.27 9.14
N SER A 134 -18.56 2.23 8.22
CA SER A 134 -17.39 3.05 7.86
C SER A 134 -16.96 3.99 9.01
N LYS A 135 -17.92 4.61 9.72
CA LYS A 135 -17.64 5.40 10.94
C LYS A 135 -17.08 4.51 12.06
N LYS A 136 -17.61 3.29 12.25
CA LYS A 136 -17.06 2.32 13.20
C LYS A 136 -15.64 1.91 12.84
N LEU A 137 -15.36 1.65 11.57
CA LEU A 137 -14.02 1.33 11.10
C LEU A 137 -13.04 2.48 11.34
N LYS A 138 -13.44 3.73 11.02
CA LYS A 138 -12.63 4.93 11.32
C LYS A 138 -12.23 4.97 12.78
N LYS A 139 -13.20 4.87 13.70
CA LYS A 139 -12.94 4.90 15.15
C LYS A 139 -12.02 3.75 15.58
N SER A 140 -12.27 2.53 15.11
CA SER A 140 -11.41 1.39 15.43
C SER A 140 -9.97 1.53 14.91
N LEU A 141 -9.74 2.28 13.84
CA LEU A 141 -8.40 2.56 13.32
C LEU A 141 -7.71 3.64 14.14
N GLU A 142 -8.44 4.64 14.62
CA GLU A 142 -7.94 5.66 15.56
C GLU A 142 -7.55 5.03 16.90
N ASP A 143 -8.42 4.18 17.46
CA ASP A 143 -8.17 3.47 18.72
C ASP A 143 -6.93 2.55 18.65
N LYS A 144 -6.52 2.14 17.44
CA LYS A 144 -5.36 1.27 17.18
C LYS A 144 -4.14 2.03 16.67
N ASP A 145 -4.18 3.36 16.62
CA ASP A 145 -3.13 4.23 16.08
C ASP A 145 -2.72 3.88 14.63
N LEU A 146 -3.70 3.50 13.81
CA LEU A 146 -3.50 3.17 12.38
C LEU A 146 -3.88 4.32 11.46
N THR A 147 -3.76 5.55 11.94
CA THR A 147 -4.20 6.77 11.23
C THR A 147 -3.38 7.01 9.96
N GLU A 148 -2.10 6.64 9.92
CA GLU A 148 -1.25 6.77 8.71
C GLU A 148 -1.49 5.69 7.66
N SER A 149 -2.37 4.72 7.92
CA SER A 149 -2.62 3.61 7.00
C SER A 149 -3.41 4.04 5.75
N SER A 150 -3.21 3.33 4.65
CA SER A 150 -4.02 3.54 3.43
C SER A 150 -5.50 3.25 3.66
N ILE A 151 -5.82 2.26 4.51
CA ILE A 151 -7.19 1.91 4.89
C ILE A 151 -7.87 3.08 5.59
N TYR A 152 -7.18 3.77 6.50
CA TYR A 152 -7.73 4.96 7.15
C TYR A 152 -8.04 6.07 6.15
N SER A 153 -7.09 6.35 5.26
CA SER A 153 -7.25 7.35 4.20
C SER A 153 -8.46 7.06 3.30
N TYR A 154 -8.58 5.82 2.80
CA TYR A 154 -9.76 5.42 2.00
C TYR A 154 -11.07 5.43 2.81
N THR A 155 -11.00 5.17 4.12
CA THR A 155 -12.18 5.23 5.00
C THR A 155 -12.69 6.67 5.14
N LEU A 156 -11.80 7.67 5.23
CA LEU A 156 -12.17 9.09 5.25
C LEU A 156 -12.84 9.53 3.94
N ILE A 157 -12.25 9.17 2.79
CA ILE A 157 -12.82 9.46 1.46
C ILE A 157 -14.21 8.85 1.34
N ARG A 158 -14.34 7.60 1.76
CA ARG A 158 -15.60 6.87 1.72
C ARG A 158 -16.67 7.52 2.60
N ASN A 159 -16.33 7.98 3.80
CA ASN A 159 -17.27 8.71 4.65
C ASN A 159 -17.80 9.95 3.93
N ALA A 160 -16.93 10.80 3.39
CA ALA A 160 -17.35 11.99 2.66
C ALA A 160 -18.25 11.67 1.46
N PHE A 161 -17.93 10.61 0.71
CA PHE A 161 -18.77 10.15 -0.41
C PHE A 161 -20.14 9.62 0.03
N LEU A 162 -20.19 8.86 1.13
CA LEU A 162 -21.43 8.30 1.65
C LEU A 162 -22.35 9.38 2.21
N GLU A 163 -21.81 10.36 2.95
CA GLU A 163 -22.57 11.52 3.43
C GLU A 163 -23.15 12.31 2.24
N LYS A 164 -22.36 12.53 1.18
CA LYS A 164 -22.85 13.13 -0.07
C LYS A 164 -24.00 12.35 -0.69
N LYS A 165 -23.87 11.02 -0.79
CA LYS A 165 -24.91 10.14 -1.37
C LYS A 165 -26.20 10.18 -0.56
N LEU A 166 -26.10 10.29 0.76
CA LEU A 166 -27.23 10.43 1.68
C LEU A 166 -27.76 11.87 1.79
N LYS A 167 -27.15 12.84 1.09
CA LYS A 167 -27.49 14.26 1.12
C LYS A 167 -27.30 14.93 2.49
N HIS A 168 -26.43 14.38 3.34
CA HIS A 168 -26.07 14.94 4.64
C HIS A 168 -25.00 16.03 4.47
N LYS A 169 -25.43 17.24 4.09
CA LYS A 169 -24.51 18.33 3.70
C LYS A 169 -23.53 18.74 4.80
N LYS A 170 -23.99 18.81 6.05
CA LYS A 170 -23.18 19.28 7.19
C LYS A 170 -22.09 18.26 7.53
N GLU A 171 -22.46 16.99 7.57
CA GLU A 171 -21.59 15.86 7.88
C GLU A 171 -20.63 15.57 6.72
N GLU A 172 -21.05 15.81 5.46
CA GLU A 172 -20.16 15.79 4.31
C GLU A 172 -19.06 16.83 4.46
N LEU A 173 -19.41 18.07 4.81
CA LEU A 173 -18.43 19.15 5.02
C LEU A 173 -17.45 18.80 6.14
N GLU A 174 -17.94 18.29 7.27
CA GLU A 174 -17.10 17.84 8.37
C GLU A 174 -16.14 16.72 7.93
N SER A 175 -16.65 15.73 7.20
CA SER A 175 -15.85 14.62 6.67
C SER A 175 -14.76 15.09 5.69
N LEU A 176 -15.07 16.08 4.85
CA LEU A 176 -14.12 16.70 3.94
C LEU A 176 -13.02 17.48 4.68
N LEU A 177 -13.36 18.21 5.74
CA LEU A 177 -12.38 18.90 6.58
C LEU A 177 -11.45 17.93 7.31
N PHE A 178 -11.98 16.81 7.80
CA PHE A 178 -11.15 15.74 8.37
C PHE A 178 -10.19 15.14 7.34
N LEU A 179 -10.68 14.87 6.14
CA LEU A 179 -9.88 14.35 5.04
C LEU A 179 -8.77 15.34 4.65
N GLU A 180 -9.09 16.63 4.51
CA GLU A 180 -8.12 17.68 4.18
C GLU A 180 -6.99 17.75 5.21
N LYS A 181 -7.32 17.83 6.51
CA LYS A 181 -6.34 17.80 7.60
C LYS A 181 -5.48 16.53 7.59
N HIS A 182 -6.08 15.38 7.27
CA HIS A 182 -5.36 14.13 7.16
C HIS A 182 -4.35 14.15 6.00
N LEU A 183 -4.76 14.66 4.84
CA LEU A 183 -3.92 14.80 3.65
C LEU A 183 -2.80 15.85 3.82
N GLU A 184 -2.94 16.80 4.74
CA GLU A 184 -1.86 17.72 5.13
C GLU A 184 -0.80 17.04 6.00
N LYS A 185 -1.22 16.17 6.93
CA LYS A 185 -0.31 15.43 7.82
C LYS A 185 0.44 14.32 7.10
N VAL A 186 -0.25 13.59 6.23
CA VAL A 186 0.33 12.46 5.51
C VAL A 186 1.11 13.01 4.31
N ASN A 187 2.42 13.18 4.48
CA ASN A 187 3.36 13.61 3.42
C ASN A 187 3.56 12.53 2.32
N ASN A 188 2.67 11.54 2.24
CA ASN A 188 2.78 10.38 1.38
C ASN A 188 2.22 10.71 -0.01
N ARG A 189 3.06 11.35 -0.84
CA ARG A 189 2.77 11.66 -2.25
C ARG A 189 2.18 10.46 -3.00
N SER A 190 2.65 9.24 -2.72
CA SER A 190 2.19 8.03 -3.39
C SER A 190 0.72 7.69 -3.12
N LEU A 191 0.18 8.06 -1.95
CA LEU A 191 -1.22 7.79 -1.62
C LEU A 191 -2.14 8.85 -2.24
N ILE A 192 -1.68 10.11 -2.27
CA ILE A 192 -2.34 11.22 -2.96
C ILE A 192 -2.43 10.91 -4.45
N GLU A 193 -1.30 10.58 -5.09
CA GLU A 193 -1.24 10.20 -6.52
C GLU A 193 -2.15 9.00 -6.85
N LYS A 194 -2.24 7.99 -5.97
CA LYS A 194 -3.13 6.82 -6.15
C LYS A 194 -4.61 7.12 -6.07
N ILE A 195 -4.99 8.20 -5.40
CA ILE A 195 -6.39 8.63 -5.28
C ILE A 195 -6.78 9.52 -6.48
N GLU A 196 -5.80 10.14 -7.13
CA GLU A 196 -5.98 11.18 -8.16
C GLU A 196 -6.13 10.66 -9.60
N GLU A 197 -6.04 9.34 -9.85
CA GLU A 197 -6.14 8.82 -11.21
C GLU A 197 -7.55 8.91 -11.82
N LYS A 198 -7.59 9.65 -12.95
CA LYS A 198 -8.69 10.01 -13.88
C LYS A 198 -9.56 11.23 -13.48
N ASN A 199 -8.97 12.40 -13.79
CA ASN A 199 -9.58 13.69 -14.18
C ASN A 199 -9.96 14.71 -13.10
N PHE A 200 -9.73 14.48 -11.81
CA PHE A 200 -9.84 15.55 -10.82
C PHE A 200 -9.00 15.25 -9.57
N PRO A 201 -7.97 16.05 -9.27
CA PRO A 201 -7.19 15.91 -8.04
C PRO A 201 -8.12 15.91 -6.81
N ILE A 202 -7.90 15.04 -5.82
CA ILE A 202 -8.81 14.95 -4.67
C ILE A 202 -8.84 16.26 -3.87
N ARG A 203 -7.72 16.99 -3.86
CA ARG A 203 -7.64 18.33 -3.26
C ARG A 203 -8.57 19.31 -3.97
N ASP A 204 -8.57 19.31 -5.30
CA ASP A 204 -9.49 20.14 -6.10
C ASP A 204 -10.94 19.72 -5.86
N TYR A 205 -11.21 18.41 -5.76
CA TYR A 205 -12.54 17.90 -5.46
C TYR A 205 -13.04 18.38 -4.09
N ILE A 206 -12.19 18.31 -3.06
CA ILE A 206 -12.49 18.81 -1.71
C ILE A 206 -12.82 20.30 -1.78
N ALA A 207 -11.97 21.10 -2.45
CA ALA A 207 -12.16 22.54 -2.59
C ALA A 207 -13.48 22.88 -3.32
N TYR A 208 -13.75 22.23 -4.45
CA TYR A 208 -15.00 22.36 -5.21
C TYR A 208 -16.22 22.01 -4.36
N ARG A 209 -16.16 20.89 -3.62
CA ARG A 209 -17.29 20.45 -2.78
C ARG A 209 -17.54 21.39 -1.61
N LYS A 210 -16.48 21.85 -0.91
CA LYS A 210 -16.60 22.84 0.17
C LYS A 210 -17.30 24.11 -0.33
N LYS A 211 -16.86 24.67 -1.46
CA LYS A 211 -17.49 25.85 -2.07
C LYS A 211 -18.99 25.62 -2.34
N LYS A 212 -19.38 24.44 -2.82
CA LYS A 212 -20.79 24.09 -3.10
C LYS A 212 -21.62 23.80 -1.83
N LEU A 213 -20.99 23.47 -0.70
CA LEU A 213 -21.66 23.17 0.57
C LEU A 213 -21.77 24.40 1.48
N SER A 214 -20.93 25.40 1.28
CA SER A 214 -20.97 26.70 1.95
C SER A 214 -21.97 27.69 1.33
N LEU A 215 -22.66 27.27 0.26
CA LEU A 215 -23.79 27.95 -0.40
C LEU A 215 -25.10 27.24 -0.03
#